data_AF-A0A2D7VYR9-F1
#
_entry.id   AF-A0A2D7VYR9-F1
#
_cell.length_a   1.000
_cell.length_b   1.000
_cell.length_c   1.000
_cell.angle_alpha   90.00
_cell.angle_beta   90.00
_cell.angle_gamma   90.00
#
_symmetry.space_group_name_H-M   'P 1'
#
loop_
_entity.id
_entity.type
_entity.pdbx_description
1 polymer ?
#
loop_
_entity_poly.entity_id
_entity_poly.type
_entity_poly.pdbx_seq_one_letter_code
_entity_poly.pdbx_strand_id
1 'polypeptide(L)'
;MAYGSIKIDKVVTDNGSGADIELTLPNTTPTTGQVLKSSSTATTLEWANDSAPSNVTNFAIGTGAAAATNTDFDLAGTFAQNIVTVAQSATPTLDLSTGNYFTLTQNANVTSWTFSNPPSSRCYGFLLELANVSYTTAWTLASGTVKWPADTAPTLAASKTHLIGFITDDGGTTYRAFSVVDYTT
;
A
#
# COMPACT_ATOMS: atom_id res chain seq x y z
N MET A 1 43.93 -26.29 18.85
CA MET A 1 42.66 -26.01 18.14
C MET A 1 41.55 -26.36 19.09
N ALA A 2 40.70 -25.40 19.49
CA ALA A 2 39.56 -25.67 20.36
C ALA A 2 38.40 -26.13 19.47
N TYR A 3 38.00 -27.40 19.60
CA TYR A 3 36.83 -27.93 18.92
C TYR A 3 35.59 -27.65 19.78
N GLY A 4 34.51 -27.16 19.19
CA GLY A 4 33.23 -27.02 19.88
C GLY A 4 32.72 -28.40 20.32
N SER A 5 32.13 -28.49 21.52
CA SER A 5 31.47 -29.71 22.00
C SER A 5 29.97 -29.60 21.78
N ILE A 6 29.37 -30.63 21.18
CA ILE A 6 27.90 -30.77 21.14
C ILE A 6 27.50 -31.45 22.46
N LYS A 7 26.71 -30.77 23.28
CA LYS A 7 26.09 -31.39 24.47
C LYS A 7 24.79 -32.04 24.03
N ILE A 8 24.72 -33.36 24.15
CA ILE A 8 23.50 -34.14 23.91
C ILE A 8 23.02 -34.65 25.26
N ASP A 9 21.89 -34.13 25.73
CA ASP A 9 21.36 -34.45 27.06
C ASP A 9 20.67 -35.83 27.09
N LYS A 10 20.19 -36.31 25.93
CA LYS A 10 19.59 -37.63 25.77
C LYS A 10 19.64 -38.09 24.31
N VAL A 11 20.14 -39.29 24.06
CA VAL A 11 19.92 -40.03 22.81
C VAL A 11 18.91 -41.13 23.12
N VAL A 12 17.79 -41.14 22.40
CA VAL A 12 16.87 -42.29 22.39
C VAL A 12 17.09 -42.99 21.06
N THR A 13 17.75 -44.14 21.09
CA THR A 13 17.81 -45.02 19.92
C THR A 13 16.50 -45.79 19.86
N ASP A 14 15.85 -45.82 18.69
CA ASP A 14 14.82 -46.82 18.45
C ASP A 14 15.50 -48.20 18.46
N ASN A 15 14.88 -49.18 19.11
CA ASN A 15 15.35 -50.57 19.14
C ASN A 15 14.35 -51.49 18.42
N GLY A 16 13.48 -50.91 17.59
CA GLY A 16 12.46 -51.57 16.76
C GLY A 16 12.56 -51.15 15.29
N SER A 17 11.90 -51.91 14.42
CA SER A 17 11.96 -51.86 12.95
C SER A 17 11.38 -50.60 12.29
N GLY A 18 11.44 -49.45 12.95
CA GLY A 18 11.11 -48.15 12.38
C GLY A 18 12.24 -47.64 11.47
N ALA A 19 11.94 -46.68 10.60
CA ALA A 19 12.98 -45.99 9.85
C ALA A 19 13.82 -45.14 10.83
N ASP A 20 15.13 -45.35 10.84
CA ASP A 20 16.06 -44.55 11.64
C ASP A 20 15.94 -43.07 11.25
N ILE A 21 15.91 -42.19 12.25
CA ILE A 21 16.00 -40.74 12.03
C ILE A 21 17.48 -40.40 11.83
N GLU A 22 17.92 -40.31 10.57
CA GLU A 22 19.27 -39.88 10.23
C GLU A 22 19.37 -38.35 10.24
N LEU A 23 20.02 -37.81 11.27
CA LEU A 23 20.33 -36.37 11.38
C LEU A 23 21.75 -36.10 10.88
N THR A 24 21.89 -35.73 9.61
CA THR A 24 23.19 -35.30 9.08
C THR A 24 23.46 -33.86 9.47
N LEU A 25 24.43 -33.64 10.36
CA LEU A 25 24.91 -32.29 10.69
C LEU A 25 25.81 -31.75 9.56
N PRO A 26 25.85 -30.43 9.34
CA PRO A 26 26.76 -29.83 8.38
C PRO A 26 28.21 -30.13 8.78
N ASN A 27 29.04 -30.50 7.81
CA ASN A 27 30.46 -30.83 8.01
C ASN A 27 31.37 -29.59 8.03
N THR A 28 30.79 -28.40 8.16
CA THR A 28 31.47 -27.11 8.25
C THR A 28 31.36 -26.54 9.66
N THR A 29 32.35 -25.75 10.08
CA THR A 29 32.30 -25.05 11.37
C THR A 29 31.39 -23.81 11.24
N PRO A 30 30.48 -23.54 12.19
CA PRO A 30 29.70 -22.32 12.17
C PRO A 30 30.58 -21.09 12.42
N THR A 31 30.27 -19.99 11.76
CA THR A 31 30.79 -18.67 12.07
C THR A 31 29.94 -18.00 13.16
N THR A 32 30.44 -16.92 13.77
CA THR A 32 29.71 -16.16 14.79
C THR A 32 28.33 -15.73 14.28
N GLY A 33 27.28 -16.09 15.01
CA GLY A 33 25.89 -15.73 14.69
C GLY A 33 25.12 -16.79 13.89
N GLN A 34 25.77 -17.89 13.51
CA GLN A 34 25.10 -19.00 12.83
C GLN A 34 24.43 -19.96 13.82
N VAL A 35 23.24 -20.42 13.44
CA VAL A 35 22.47 -21.47 14.10
C VAL A 35 22.20 -22.60 13.09
N LEU A 36 21.85 -23.78 13.58
CA LEU A 36 21.51 -24.92 12.72
C LEU A 36 20.08 -24.74 12.19
N LYS A 37 19.90 -24.74 10.86
CA LYS A 37 18.59 -24.58 10.21
C LYS A 37 18.38 -25.64 9.11
N SER A 38 17.13 -25.84 8.69
CA SER A 38 16.86 -26.50 7.40
C SER A 38 17.43 -25.66 6.27
N SER A 39 18.04 -26.31 5.28
CA SER A 39 18.53 -25.62 4.08
C SER A 39 17.38 -24.99 3.29
N SER A 40 17.72 -24.06 2.40
CA SER A 40 16.77 -23.44 1.46
C SER A 40 15.95 -24.43 0.61
N THR A 41 16.41 -25.68 0.51
CA THR A 41 15.73 -26.78 -0.19
C THR A 41 15.06 -27.79 0.75
N ALA A 42 15.17 -27.59 2.07
CA ALA A 42 14.60 -28.40 3.15
C ALA A 42 14.99 -29.90 3.16
N THR A 43 16.02 -30.29 2.40
CA THR A 43 16.50 -31.68 2.34
C THR A 43 17.70 -31.95 3.24
N THR A 44 18.33 -30.92 3.78
CA THR A 44 19.54 -31.00 4.62
C THR A 44 19.49 -29.95 5.73
N LEU A 45 20.34 -30.10 6.74
CA LEU A 45 20.60 -29.03 7.71
C LEU A 45 21.85 -28.23 7.27
N GLU A 46 21.86 -26.93 7.52
CA GLU A 46 22.98 -26.02 7.25
C GLU A 46 23.23 -25.04 8.41
N TRP A 47 24.47 -24.58 8.57
CA TRP A 47 24.77 -23.45 9.45
C TRP A 47 24.44 -22.16 8.70
N ALA A 48 23.39 -21.49 9.13
CA ALA A 48 22.98 -20.22 8.57
C ALA A 48 22.91 -19.19 9.69
N ASN A 49 23.22 -17.93 9.37
CA ASN A 49 22.95 -16.85 10.32
C ASN A 49 21.48 -16.91 10.72
N ASP A 50 21.17 -16.45 11.93
CA ASP A 50 19.80 -16.10 12.25
C ASP A 50 19.35 -14.84 11.49
N SER A 51 19.40 -14.91 10.17
CA SER A 51 18.60 -14.10 9.27
C SER A 51 17.20 -14.69 9.32
N ALA A 52 16.50 -14.54 10.43
CA ALA A 52 15.05 -14.58 10.38
C ALA A 52 14.60 -13.24 9.79
N PRO A 53 14.34 -13.09 8.47
CA PRO A 53 13.21 -12.27 8.15
C PRO A 53 12.04 -12.99 8.80
N SER A 54 11.40 -12.31 9.74
CA SER A 54 10.10 -12.62 10.33
C SER A 54 9.42 -13.87 9.78
N ASN A 55 9.20 -14.87 10.65
CA ASN A 55 8.14 -15.86 10.43
C ASN A 55 6.91 -15.11 9.88
N VAL A 56 6.50 -15.47 8.66
CA VAL A 56 5.34 -14.97 7.90
C VAL A 56 4.29 -14.38 8.86
N THR A 57 4.21 -13.07 9.00
CA THR A 57 3.46 -12.18 8.10
C THR A 57 4.23 -10.89 7.83
N ASN A 58 4.87 -10.79 6.67
CA ASN A 58 4.83 -9.50 5.97
C ASN A 58 3.35 -9.22 5.69
N PHE A 59 2.66 -8.51 6.58
CA PHE A 59 1.51 -7.74 6.17
C PHE A 59 2.06 -6.66 5.23
N ALA A 60 2.22 -7.04 3.96
CA ALA A 60 2.60 -6.12 2.91
C ALA A 60 1.38 -5.23 2.65
N ILE A 61 1.13 -4.26 3.54
CA ILE A 61 0.40 -3.06 3.15
C ILE A 61 1.33 -2.40 2.13
N GLY A 62 1.01 -2.58 0.85
CA GLY A 62 1.92 -2.26 -0.24
C GLY A 62 2.35 -0.79 -0.22
N THR A 63 3.48 -0.51 0.40
CA THR A 63 4.31 0.65 0.08
C THR A 63 5.38 0.13 -0.89
N GLY A 64 5.08 0.16 -2.19
CA GLY A 64 6.04 -0.18 -3.25
C GLY A 64 6.38 -1.66 -3.45
N ALA A 65 5.59 -2.60 -2.89
CA ALA A 65 5.74 -4.03 -3.18
C ALA A 65 4.88 -4.49 -4.37
N ALA A 66 5.29 -5.56 -5.06
CA ALA A 66 4.44 -6.24 -6.03
C ALA A 66 3.10 -6.64 -5.39
N ALA A 67 2.03 -6.73 -6.18
CA ALA A 67 0.70 -7.08 -5.68
C ALA A 67 0.77 -8.36 -4.82
N ALA A 68 0.38 -8.26 -3.55
CA ALA A 68 0.30 -9.43 -2.68
C ALA A 68 -0.69 -10.44 -3.26
N THR A 69 -0.38 -11.74 -3.16
CA THR A 69 -1.24 -12.82 -3.64
C THR A 69 -2.43 -13.11 -2.72
N ASN A 70 -2.45 -12.54 -1.51
CA ASN A 70 -3.63 -12.57 -0.65
C ASN A 70 -4.63 -11.54 -1.17
N THR A 71 -5.82 -12.00 -1.55
CA THR A 71 -6.89 -11.17 -2.13
C THR A 71 -7.57 -10.26 -1.13
N ASP A 72 -7.35 -10.51 0.17
CA ASP A 72 -8.15 -9.92 1.24
C ASP A 72 -7.25 -9.18 2.24
N PHE A 73 -7.56 -7.91 2.47
CA PHE A 73 -7.05 -7.09 3.57
C PHE A 73 -8.20 -6.90 4.56
N ASP A 74 -8.12 -7.55 5.73
CA ASP A 74 -9.06 -7.33 6.82
C ASP A 74 -8.40 -6.44 7.89
N LEU A 75 -9.03 -5.32 8.20
CA LEU A 75 -8.61 -4.43 9.27
C LEU A 75 -9.69 -4.38 10.35
N ALA A 76 -9.52 -5.22 11.36
CA ALA A 76 -10.32 -5.17 12.58
C ALA A 76 -9.83 -4.02 13.49
N GLY A 77 -10.20 -2.78 13.15
CA GLY A 77 -9.82 -1.59 13.93
C GLY A 77 -10.04 -0.26 13.20
N THR A 78 -9.54 0.83 13.79
CA THR A 78 -9.52 2.13 13.14
C THR A 78 -8.31 2.26 12.21
N PHE A 79 -8.47 3.02 11.13
CA PHE A 79 -7.35 3.53 10.36
C PHE A 79 -7.48 5.05 10.23
N ALA A 80 -6.33 5.71 10.08
CA ALA A 80 -6.24 7.09 9.67
C ALA A 80 -5.38 7.15 8.41
N GLN A 81 -5.64 8.17 7.59
CA GLN A 81 -4.87 8.45 6.38
C GLN A 81 -4.34 9.88 6.44
N ASN A 82 -3.27 10.15 5.69
CA ASN A 82 -2.76 11.51 5.57
C ASN A 82 -3.75 12.40 4.82
N ILE A 83 -3.83 13.66 5.24
CA ILE A 83 -4.45 14.73 4.47
C ILE A 83 -3.35 15.34 3.59
N VAL A 84 -3.57 15.35 2.29
CA VAL A 84 -2.63 15.93 1.32
C VAL A 84 -3.13 17.31 0.91
N THR A 85 -2.46 18.36 1.38
CA THR A 85 -2.77 19.73 0.96
C THR A 85 -2.22 19.98 -0.44
N VAL A 86 -3.10 20.33 -1.37
CA VAL A 86 -2.75 20.66 -2.75
C VAL A 86 -2.51 22.16 -2.87
N ALA A 87 -1.37 22.52 -3.48
CA ALA A 87 -1.09 23.91 -3.80
C ALA A 87 -2.02 24.41 -4.91
N GLN A 88 -2.68 25.55 -4.66
CA GLN A 88 -3.51 26.20 -5.66
C GLN A 88 -2.66 26.70 -6.85
N SER A 89 -3.12 26.42 -8.06
CA SER A 89 -2.65 27.01 -9.33
C SER A 89 -3.78 27.00 -10.38
N ALA A 90 -3.59 27.56 -11.57
CA ALA A 90 -4.60 27.45 -12.63
C ALA A 90 -4.83 25.99 -13.10
N THR A 91 -3.86 25.11 -12.82
CA THR A 91 -3.83 23.69 -13.21
C THR A 91 -3.28 22.81 -12.06
N PRO A 92 -3.99 22.71 -10.92
CA PRO A 92 -3.51 21.98 -9.76
C PRO A 92 -3.31 20.49 -10.07
N THR A 93 -2.31 19.90 -9.42
CA THR A 93 -1.96 18.48 -9.57
C THR A 93 -2.22 17.73 -8.27
N LEU A 94 -2.98 16.65 -8.34
CA LEU A 94 -3.17 15.68 -7.27
C LEU A 94 -2.35 14.45 -7.61
N ASP A 95 -1.30 14.19 -6.82
CA ASP A 95 -0.52 12.96 -6.95
C ASP A 95 -1.19 11.83 -6.17
N LEU A 96 -1.83 10.92 -6.89
CA LEU A 96 -2.62 9.84 -6.31
C LEU A 96 -1.76 8.77 -5.59
N SER A 97 -0.43 8.86 -5.71
CA SER A 97 0.49 8.04 -4.90
C SER A 97 0.70 8.57 -3.48
N THR A 98 0.26 9.80 -3.19
CA THR A 98 0.53 10.48 -1.90
C THR A 98 -0.58 10.32 -0.86
N GLY A 99 -1.79 9.93 -1.25
CA GLY A 99 -2.90 9.71 -0.34
C GLY A 99 -4.26 9.69 -1.06
N ASN A 100 -5.34 9.41 -0.32
CA ASN A 100 -6.70 9.33 -0.87
C ASN A 100 -7.60 10.49 -0.40
N TYR A 101 -7.08 11.43 0.40
CA TYR A 101 -7.80 12.62 0.85
C TYR A 101 -6.98 13.88 0.58
N PHE A 102 -7.50 14.73 -0.31
CA PHE A 102 -6.86 15.96 -0.74
C PHE A 102 -7.65 17.17 -0.27
N THR A 103 -6.97 18.24 0.11
CA THR A 103 -7.60 19.54 0.41
C THR A 103 -7.04 20.61 -0.51
N LEU A 104 -7.90 21.52 -0.97
CA LEU A 104 -7.47 22.70 -1.72
C LEU A 104 -8.35 23.90 -1.35
N THR A 105 -7.71 25.00 -0.97
CA THR A 105 -8.39 26.30 -0.79
C THR A 105 -8.17 27.15 -2.02
N GLN A 106 -9.26 27.60 -2.63
CA GLN A 106 -9.17 28.38 -3.85
C GLN A 106 -8.79 29.83 -3.62
N ASN A 107 -7.77 30.28 -4.35
CA ASN A 107 -7.38 31.70 -4.44
C ASN A 107 -7.31 32.22 -5.88
N ALA A 108 -7.66 31.39 -6.87
CA ALA A 108 -7.72 31.70 -8.28
C ALA A 108 -8.65 30.71 -9.01
N ASN A 109 -9.06 31.03 -10.24
CA ASN A 109 -9.82 30.11 -11.09
C ASN A 109 -8.98 28.88 -11.45
N VAL A 110 -9.60 27.70 -11.43
CA VAL A 110 -9.01 26.46 -11.93
C VAL A 110 -9.55 26.17 -13.33
N THR A 111 -8.63 26.05 -14.29
CA THR A 111 -8.96 25.85 -15.73
C THR A 111 -8.88 24.40 -16.19
N SER A 112 -8.13 23.57 -15.47
CA SER A 112 -8.06 22.11 -15.64
C SER A 112 -7.40 21.48 -14.41
N TRP A 113 -7.53 20.17 -14.24
CA TRP A 113 -6.86 19.40 -13.18
C TRP A 113 -5.87 18.40 -13.77
N THR A 114 -4.89 18.01 -12.97
CA THR A 114 -4.03 16.85 -13.26
C THR A 114 -4.16 15.85 -12.13
N PHE A 115 -4.59 14.63 -12.45
CA PHE A 115 -4.54 13.49 -11.52
C PHE A 115 -3.38 12.61 -11.96
N SER A 116 -2.24 12.68 -11.25
CA SER A 116 -1.03 11.95 -11.61
C SER A 116 -0.91 10.64 -10.84
N ASN A 117 -0.19 9.69 -11.42
CA ASN A 117 0.10 8.38 -10.82
C ASN A 117 -1.13 7.56 -10.37
N PRO A 118 -2.24 7.50 -11.16
CA PRO A 118 -3.32 6.57 -10.85
C PRO A 118 -2.81 5.12 -10.85
N PRO A 119 -3.25 4.28 -9.92
CA PRO A 119 -2.99 2.84 -10.00
C PRO A 119 -3.50 2.26 -11.32
N SER A 120 -2.63 1.58 -12.06
CA SER A 120 -2.95 1.06 -13.40
C SER A 120 -3.64 -0.31 -13.42
N SER A 121 -3.55 -1.08 -12.34
CA SER A 121 -3.97 -2.50 -12.28
C SER A 121 -5.22 -2.76 -11.46
N ARG A 122 -5.80 -1.73 -10.84
CA ARG A 122 -6.87 -1.86 -9.83
C ARG A 122 -7.68 -0.58 -9.77
N CYS A 123 -8.87 -0.66 -9.18
CA CYS A 123 -9.64 0.53 -8.91
C CYS A 123 -8.95 1.41 -7.86
N TYR A 124 -9.22 2.70 -7.94
CA TYR A 124 -8.71 3.69 -7.01
C TYR A 124 -9.76 4.77 -6.79
N GLY A 125 -10.01 5.11 -5.53
CA GLY A 125 -10.94 6.14 -5.12
C GLY A 125 -10.25 7.17 -4.23
N PHE A 126 -10.60 8.44 -4.40
CA PHE A 126 -10.10 9.53 -3.56
C PHE A 126 -11.16 10.64 -3.40
N LEU A 127 -10.97 11.45 -2.36
CA LEU A 127 -11.78 12.62 -2.05
C LEU A 127 -10.97 13.90 -2.20
N LEU A 128 -11.61 14.94 -2.72
CA LEU A 128 -11.15 16.33 -2.71
C LEU A 128 -12.11 17.15 -1.87
N GLU A 129 -11.60 17.71 -0.77
CA GLU A 129 -12.24 18.81 -0.06
C GLU A 129 -11.80 20.13 -0.69
N LEU A 130 -12.73 20.81 -1.34
CA LEU A 130 -12.50 22.05 -2.06
C LEU A 130 -13.17 23.21 -1.32
N ALA A 131 -12.38 24.11 -0.74
CA ALA A 131 -12.89 25.36 -0.20
C ALA A 131 -12.92 26.41 -1.32
N ASN A 132 -14.12 26.75 -1.78
CA ASN A 132 -14.33 27.77 -2.80
C ASN A 132 -14.65 29.11 -2.14
N VAL A 133 -13.83 30.14 -2.39
CA VAL A 133 -14.01 31.48 -1.83
C VAL A 133 -14.85 32.36 -2.77
N SER A 134 -14.62 32.29 -4.08
CA SER A 134 -15.39 33.02 -5.12
C SER A 134 -14.97 32.65 -6.55
N TYR A 135 -14.27 31.52 -6.71
CA TYR A 135 -13.59 31.15 -7.95
C TYR A 135 -14.35 30.07 -8.70
N THR A 136 -14.12 30.01 -10.00
CA THR A 136 -14.66 28.97 -10.86
C THR A 136 -13.70 27.79 -10.95
N THR A 137 -14.26 26.60 -11.13
CA THR A 137 -13.53 25.35 -11.38
C THR A 137 -14.07 24.71 -12.64
N ALA A 138 -13.20 24.53 -13.63
CA ALA A 138 -13.43 23.62 -14.74
C ALA A 138 -12.99 22.20 -14.35
N TRP A 139 -13.84 21.22 -14.60
CA TRP A 139 -13.58 19.80 -14.30
C TRP A 139 -13.01 19.03 -15.50
N THR A 140 -12.16 19.69 -16.28
CA THR A 140 -11.39 19.08 -17.38
C THR A 140 -10.07 18.52 -16.84
N LEU A 141 -9.57 17.44 -17.42
CA LEU A 141 -8.29 16.87 -17.05
C LEU A 141 -7.24 17.11 -18.15
N ALA A 142 -5.99 17.30 -17.75
CA ALA A 142 -4.86 17.30 -18.68
C ALA A 142 -4.67 15.93 -19.38
N SER A 143 -5.06 14.84 -18.70
CA SER A 143 -5.12 13.48 -19.23
C SER A 143 -6.31 12.75 -18.61
N GLY A 144 -7.03 11.96 -19.42
CA GLY A 144 -8.26 11.27 -19.00
C GLY A 144 -9.50 12.18 -19.01
N THR A 145 -10.61 11.69 -18.44
CA THR A 145 -11.88 12.43 -18.37
C THR A 145 -12.58 12.29 -17.03
N VAL A 146 -13.26 13.36 -16.58
CA VAL A 146 -14.21 13.27 -15.47
C VAL A 146 -15.61 12.99 -16.03
N LYS A 147 -16.30 12.01 -15.44
CA LYS A 147 -17.67 11.64 -15.77
C LYS A 147 -18.60 11.88 -14.60
N TRP A 148 -19.49 12.83 -14.78
CA TRP A 148 -20.50 13.23 -13.80
C TRP A 148 -21.83 12.52 -14.05
N PRO A 149 -22.70 12.39 -13.03
CA PRO A 149 -24.08 11.97 -13.22
C PRO A 149 -24.76 12.87 -14.26
N ALA A 150 -25.42 12.26 -15.24
CA ALA A 150 -26.05 12.96 -16.37
C ALA A 150 -25.10 13.94 -17.11
N ASP A 151 -23.79 13.63 -17.13
CA ASP A 151 -22.73 14.43 -17.77
C ASP A 151 -22.68 15.90 -17.30
N THR A 152 -23.21 16.20 -16.11
CA THR A 152 -23.30 17.57 -15.58
C THR A 152 -22.47 17.73 -14.30
N ALA A 153 -21.46 18.59 -14.35
CA ALA A 153 -20.67 18.95 -13.18
C ALA A 153 -21.50 19.74 -12.14
N PRO A 154 -21.17 19.64 -10.84
CA PRO A 154 -21.87 20.39 -9.80
C PRO A 154 -21.64 21.89 -9.94
N THR A 155 -22.67 22.67 -9.58
CA THR A 155 -22.51 24.10 -9.31
C THR A 155 -21.99 24.27 -7.90
N LEU A 156 -20.92 25.03 -7.72
CA LEU A 156 -20.29 25.26 -6.43
C LEU A 156 -20.59 26.69 -5.97
N ALA A 157 -21.23 26.89 -4.82
CA ALA A 157 -21.39 28.23 -4.28
C ALA A 157 -20.07 28.78 -3.73
N ALA A 158 -19.95 30.11 -3.78
CA ALA A 158 -18.85 30.86 -3.19
C ALA A 158 -18.90 30.84 -1.66
N SER A 159 -17.75 31.01 -1.03
CA SER A 159 -17.55 30.96 0.43
C SER A 159 -18.11 29.68 1.08
N LYS A 160 -17.93 28.54 0.39
CA LYS A 160 -18.38 27.22 0.86
C LYS A 160 -17.30 26.16 0.67
N THR A 161 -17.40 25.11 1.49
CA THR A 161 -16.63 23.89 1.31
C THR A 161 -17.47 22.85 0.58
N HIS A 162 -16.81 22.08 -0.29
CA HIS A 162 -17.40 21.03 -1.11
C HIS A 162 -16.60 19.76 -0.97
N LEU A 163 -17.27 18.61 -0.95
CA LEU A 163 -16.63 17.29 -1.00
C LEU A 163 -16.89 16.66 -2.36
N ILE A 164 -15.84 16.37 -3.10
CA ILE A 164 -15.92 15.73 -4.42
C ILE A 164 -15.18 14.39 -4.37
N GLY A 165 -15.88 13.31 -4.71
CA GLY A 165 -15.30 11.98 -4.84
C GLY A 165 -15.03 11.61 -6.28
N PHE A 166 -13.93 10.91 -6.50
CA PHE A 166 -13.52 10.40 -7.80
C PHE A 166 -13.14 8.94 -7.69
N ILE A 167 -13.58 8.13 -8.66
CA ILE A 167 -13.25 6.70 -8.76
C ILE A 167 -12.81 6.39 -10.18
N THR A 168 -11.67 5.72 -10.33
CA THR A 168 -11.21 5.14 -11.60
C THR A 168 -11.00 3.63 -11.42
N ASP A 169 -11.29 2.88 -12.47
CA ASP A 169 -11.06 1.43 -12.58
C ASP A 169 -10.26 1.08 -13.86
N ASP A 170 -9.81 2.09 -14.60
CA ASP A 170 -9.20 1.97 -15.93
C ASP A 170 -7.84 2.68 -16.02
N GLY A 171 -7.11 2.75 -14.90
CA GLY A 171 -5.79 3.35 -14.84
C GLY A 171 -5.77 4.87 -15.03
N GLY A 172 -6.89 5.55 -14.73
CA GLY A 172 -7.03 7.00 -14.84
C GLY A 172 -7.43 7.49 -16.24
N THR A 173 -7.95 6.62 -17.10
CA THR A 173 -8.54 7.06 -18.37
C THR A 173 -9.89 7.76 -18.12
N THR A 174 -10.67 7.23 -17.18
CA THR A 174 -11.97 7.76 -16.76
C THR A 174 -12.06 7.83 -15.24
N TYR A 175 -12.54 8.97 -14.74
CA TYR A 175 -12.86 9.18 -13.34
C TYR A 175 -14.37 9.44 -13.20
N ARG A 176 -15.10 8.48 -12.64
CA ARG A 176 -16.50 8.67 -12.26
C ARG A 176 -16.56 9.52 -11.00
N ALA A 177 -17.25 10.64 -11.07
CA ALA A 177 -17.27 11.64 -10.01
C ALA A 177 -18.66 11.76 -9.37
N PHE A 178 -18.67 12.16 -8.10
CA PHE A 178 -19.86 12.55 -7.34
C PHE A 178 -19.49 13.67 -6.38
N SER A 179 -20.48 14.42 -5.89
CA SER A 179 -20.23 15.57 -5.02
C SER A 179 -21.32 15.81 -3.99
N VAL A 180 -20.93 16.31 -2.82
CA VAL A 180 -21.79 16.97 -1.85
C VAL A 180 -21.28 18.38 -1.67
N VAL A 181 -22.13 19.37 -1.91
CA VAL A 181 -21.72 20.78 -2.08
C VAL A 181 -22.33 21.68 -1.02
N ASP A 182 -21.77 22.89 -0.90
CA ASP A 182 -22.31 24.02 -0.15
C ASP A 182 -22.37 23.85 1.39
N TYR A 183 -21.39 23.17 1.98
CA TYR A 183 -21.31 23.04 3.44
C TYR A 183 -21.23 24.40 4.12
N THR A 184 -22.07 24.60 5.14
CA THR A 184 -21.96 25.70 6.10
C THR A 184 -20.97 25.29 7.18
N THR A 185 -19.79 25.92 7.18
CA THR A 185 -18.85 25.87 8.31
C THR A 185 -19.24 26.89 9.37
#